data_AF-A0AAE4GD01-F1
#
_entry.id   AF-A0AAE4GD01-F1
#
_cell.length_a   1.000
_cell.length_b   1.000
_cell.length_c   1.000
_cell.angle_alpha   90.00
_cell.angle_beta   90.00
_cell.angle_gamma   90.00
#
_symmetry.space_group_name_H-M   'P 1'
#
loop_
_entity.id
_entity.type
_entity.pdbx_description
1 polymer ?
#
loop_
_entity_poly.entity_id
_entity_poly.type
_entity_poly.pdbx_seq_one_letter_code
_entity_poly.pdbx_strand_id
1 'polypeptide(L)'
;MISPAKGSGPTRLVPTAWDEDGNDVAQSVLTGENQKVRALCLTTPEVVVPILFVPGIMGTRLRVTERGKGAAWLPPESTWEEIALAFKHLVRTAVDRQRLLNPETTEVDDNGPAIPDDTSKTLLSLAPGQTDAERIKWRGWGQLHADSYLGILSLLETSMAMIFDPASQGTRLTSHWQELVMDRQDAAKLGAQKPFVALSEEHLRDAAEVLYPVHAVGYNWLQSNRVSAQRLSSEIERITAYYRSKGKSCEQVILVTHSMGGLVARACAQLPGMAERILGVVHGVMPAIGAPATYKRIRAGFEGMAQVVLGRNAADCTAVMANAPGALELLPTAQYKTWTNQGERHWLRASYLAIGQRGMPEEMDSFLGADDPYGKIYLNNSLDWWKLVREELIDPAGKEDAERARREARVLIREDQDLSDFERFAKKMDGVRMLHQQIEDRYHSNTYAYYAADPQRPAWNEINWKCGPLVPGDAAKARMETDDLNGMLELRFGEHHVHYFTLQNGTGPGDGTVPAESGGAPTPHVIQIFKHEGKLKSHDSYDHQFSCNAKLTQAVTLYSIIRIVNSSANLNTPPGEKCT
;
A
#
# COMPACT_ATOMS: atom_id res chain seq x y z
N MET A 1 -18.87 -44.68 30.72
CA MET A 1 -17.77 -44.81 29.76
C MET A 1 -18.36 -44.84 28.36
N ILE A 2 -18.48 -43.66 27.74
CA ILE A 2 -18.88 -43.54 26.33
C ILE A 2 -17.57 -43.66 25.55
N SER A 3 -17.47 -44.72 24.74
CA SER A 3 -16.34 -44.95 23.84
C SER A 3 -16.12 -43.72 22.96
N PRO A 4 -14.88 -43.26 22.70
CA PRO A 4 -14.65 -42.20 21.74
C PRO A 4 -15.07 -42.73 20.37
N ALA A 5 -16.15 -42.17 19.81
CA ALA A 5 -16.53 -42.47 18.44
C ALA A 5 -15.36 -42.08 17.53
N LYS A 6 -14.79 -43.05 16.81
CA LYS A 6 -13.75 -42.87 15.78
C LYS A 6 -14.19 -41.77 14.80
N GLY A 7 -13.67 -40.55 15.00
CA GLY A 7 -14.15 -39.34 14.36
C GLY A 7 -13.61 -39.08 12.95
N SER A 8 -13.42 -40.09 12.11
CA SER A 8 -12.76 -39.93 10.79
C SER A 8 -13.71 -39.73 9.59
N GLY A 9 -15.00 -39.47 9.82
CA GLY A 9 -15.97 -39.23 8.75
C GLY A 9 -15.98 -37.77 8.26
N PRO A 10 -16.35 -37.51 6.99
CA PRO A 10 -16.33 -36.17 6.40
C PRO A 10 -17.23 -35.19 7.16
N THR A 11 -16.77 -33.94 7.24
CA THR A 11 -17.48 -32.83 7.88
C THR A 11 -17.74 -31.71 6.88
N ARG A 12 -18.80 -30.93 7.10
CA ARG A 12 -19.05 -29.65 6.42
C ARG A 12 -19.06 -28.53 7.44
N LEU A 13 -18.36 -27.44 7.16
CA LEU A 13 -18.39 -26.26 8.00
C LEU A 13 -19.81 -25.65 8.00
N VAL A 14 -20.27 -25.24 9.17
CA VAL A 14 -21.58 -24.63 9.37
C VAL A 14 -21.40 -23.17 9.80
N PRO A 15 -22.16 -22.22 9.21
CA PRO A 15 -22.18 -20.83 9.67
C PRO A 15 -22.44 -20.74 11.17
N THR A 16 -21.52 -20.11 11.88
CA THR A 16 -21.65 -19.79 13.31
C THR A 16 -21.62 -18.28 13.45
N ALA A 17 -22.69 -17.72 14.00
CA ALA A 17 -22.88 -16.29 14.25
C ALA A 17 -22.96 -16.04 15.76
N TRP A 18 -23.10 -14.77 16.16
CA TRP A 18 -23.41 -14.41 17.54
C TRP A 18 -24.83 -13.86 17.67
N ASP A 19 -25.49 -14.21 18.77
CA ASP A 19 -26.72 -13.54 19.19
C ASP A 19 -26.44 -12.12 19.75
N GLU A 20 -27.44 -11.51 20.41
CA GLU A 20 -27.25 -10.17 20.99
C GLU A 20 -26.28 -10.15 22.17
N ASP A 21 -26.18 -11.25 22.90
CA ASP A 21 -25.34 -11.40 24.08
C ASP A 21 -23.93 -11.92 23.75
N GLY A 22 -23.68 -12.30 22.49
CA GLY A 22 -22.37 -12.79 22.04
C GLY A 22 -22.21 -14.32 22.09
N ASN A 23 -23.29 -15.06 22.31
CA ASN A 23 -23.25 -16.53 22.34
C ASN A 23 -23.22 -17.09 20.91
N ASP A 24 -22.49 -18.19 20.72
CA ASP A 24 -22.41 -18.88 19.43
C ASP A 24 -23.76 -19.48 19.02
N VAL A 25 -24.23 -19.10 17.83
CA VAL A 25 -25.44 -19.64 17.20
C VAL A 25 -25.06 -20.25 15.87
N ALA A 26 -25.13 -21.58 15.79
CA ALA A 26 -24.91 -22.32 14.54
C ALA A 26 -26.23 -22.64 13.85
N GLN A 27 -26.35 -22.33 12.57
CA GLN A 27 -27.55 -22.61 11.78
C GLN A 27 -27.30 -23.73 10.77
N SER A 28 -28.04 -24.84 10.90
CA SER A 28 -27.97 -25.97 9.97
C SER A 28 -29.35 -26.34 9.46
N VAL A 29 -29.39 -26.98 8.29
CA VAL A 29 -30.62 -27.57 7.71
C VAL A 29 -30.72 -29.06 8.06
N LEU A 30 -31.95 -29.57 8.10
CA LEU A 30 -32.21 -31.02 8.17
C LEU A 30 -31.76 -31.67 6.85
N THR A 31 -31.00 -32.75 6.94
CA THR A 31 -30.55 -33.53 5.79
C THR A 31 -31.21 -34.90 5.78
N GLY A 32 -31.46 -35.46 4.60
CA GLY A 32 -31.98 -36.83 4.49
C GLY A 32 -31.02 -37.85 5.12
N GLU A 33 -31.55 -38.99 5.57
CA GLU A 33 -30.80 -40.01 6.33
C GLU A 33 -29.57 -40.55 5.58
N ASN A 34 -29.56 -40.47 4.26
CA ASN A 34 -28.45 -40.91 3.41
C ASN A 34 -27.25 -39.95 3.43
N GLN A 35 -27.42 -38.70 3.89
CA GLN A 35 -26.33 -37.74 4.01
C GLN A 35 -25.60 -37.94 5.34
N LYS A 36 -24.42 -38.57 5.29
CA LYS A 36 -23.60 -38.90 6.47
C LYS A 36 -22.55 -37.84 6.82
N VAL A 37 -22.49 -36.73 6.07
CA VAL A 37 -21.57 -35.62 6.34
C VAL A 37 -21.98 -34.90 7.61
N ARG A 38 -21.09 -34.85 8.60
CA ARG A 38 -21.35 -34.22 9.89
C ARG A 38 -21.27 -32.68 9.79
N ALA A 39 -22.11 -31.98 10.55
CA ALA A 39 -21.95 -30.55 10.76
C ALA A 39 -20.71 -30.30 11.64
N LEU A 40 -19.83 -29.40 11.20
CA LEU A 40 -18.73 -28.85 11.97
C LEU A 40 -19.09 -27.42 12.35
N CYS A 41 -19.26 -27.18 13.65
CA CYS A 41 -19.48 -25.86 14.22
C CYS A 41 -18.19 -25.44 14.93
N LEU A 42 -17.67 -24.26 14.58
CA LEU A 42 -16.50 -23.70 15.25
C LEU A 42 -17.00 -22.87 16.43
N THR A 43 -16.47 -23.13 17.62
CA THR A 43 -16.72 -22.30 18.80
C THR A 43 -15.79 -21.10 18.77
N THR A 44 -16.27 -19.93 19.20
CA THR A 44 -15.46 -18.71 19.19
C THR A 44 -14.73 -18.49 20.50
N PRO A 45 -13.41 -18.24 20.48
CA PRO A 45 -12.69 -17.76 21.65
C PRO A 45 -13.29 -16.48 22.26
N GLU A 46 -13.02 -16.25 23.55
CA GLU A 46 -13.45 -15.02 24.24
C GLU A 46 -12.63 -13.80 23.85
N VAL A 47 -11.34 -14.02 23.53
CA VAL A 47 -10.40 -12.98 23.13
C VAL A 47 -10.45 -12.81 21.61
N VAL A 48 -10.62 -11.56 21.17
CA VAL A 48 -10.70 -11.20 19.76
C VAL A 48 -9.63 -10.17 19.44
N VAL A 49 -8.80 -10.46 18.44
CA VAL A 49 -7.79 -9.55 17.90
C VAL A 49 -8.03 -9.40 16.40
N PRO A 50 -8.81 -8.40 15.97
CA PRO A 50 -9.09 -8.17 14.56
C PRO A 50 -7.81 -7.91 13.76
N ILE A 51 -7.73 -8.48 12.56
CA ILE A 51 -6.68 -8.17 11.59
C ILE A 51 -7.24 -7.14 10.62
N LEU A 52 -6.68 -5.94 10.61
CA LEU A 52 -7.10 -4.86 9.70
C LEU A 52 -6.09 -4.73 8.55
N PHE A 53 -6.55 -5.06 7.35
CA PHE A 53 -5.79 -4.90 6.13
C PHE A 53 -5.90 -3.45 5.62
N VAL A 54 -4.76 -2.80 5.38
CA VAL A 54 -4.67 -1.42 4.86
C VAL A 54 -4.00 -1.44 3.48
N PRO A 55 -4.69 -1.06 2.39
CA PRO A 55 -4.21 -1.23 1.03
C PRO A 55 -3.17 -0.18 0.60
N GLY A 56 -2.58 -0.36 -0.58
CA GLY A 56 -1.67 0.60 -1.19
C GLY A 56 -2.37 1.76 -1.93
N ILE A 57 -1.57 2.60 -2.57
CA ILE A 57 -2.06 3.62 -3.51
C ILE A 57 -2.90 2.97 -4.61
N MET A 58 -4.01 3.61 -5.00
CA MET A 58 -4.99 3.07 -5.95
C MET A 58 -5.62 1.72 -5.55
N GLY A 59 -5.37 1.23 -4.34
CA GLY A 59 -5.86 -0.04 -3.85
C GLY A 59 -7.29 -0.01 -3.30
N THR A 60 -7.85 1.19 -3.12
CA THR A 60 -9.22 1.42 -2.64
C THR A 60 -10.07 2.02 -3.76
N ARG A 61 -11.30 1.54 -3.92
CA ARG A 61 -12.32 2.08 -4.83
C ARG A 61 -12.75 3.48 -4.36
N LEU A 62 -12.86 4.44 -5.27
CA LEU A 62 -13.34 5.79 -4.97
C LEU A 62 -14.57 6.14 -5.82
N ARG A 63 -15.48 6.90 -5.22
CA ARG A 63 -16.61 7.53 -5.90
C ARG A 63 -16.59 9.04 -5.68
N VAL A 64 -17.27 9.77 -6.55
CA VAL A 64 -17.47 11.21 -6.36
C VAL A 64 -18.49 11.42 -5.24
N THR A 65 -18.21 12.34 -4.32
CA THR A 65 -19.06 12.62 -3.14
C THR A 65 -20.45 13.15 -3.54
N GLU A 66 -20.54 13.86 -4.65
CA GLU A 66 -21.82 14.38 -5.16
C GLU A 66 -22.71 13.24 -5.67
N ARG A 67 -23.88 13.10 -5.05
CA ARG A 67 -24.83 12.03 -5.36
C ARG A 67 -25.17 12.00 -6.86
N GLY A 68 -25.02 10.84 -7.47
CA GLY A 68 -25.37 10.59 -8.87
C GLY A 68 -24.23 10.83 -9.87
N LYS A 69 -23.07 11.35 -9.46
CA LYS A 69 -21.91 11.53 -10.36
C LYS A 69 -21.06 10.27 -10.59
N GLY A 70 -21.36 9.19 -9.86
CA GLY A 70 -20.81 7.86 -10.11
C GLY A 70 -19.39 7.64 -9.57
N ALA A 71 -18.70 6.66 -10.16
CA ALA A 71 -17.37 6.23 -9.77
C ALA A 71 -16.28 7.24 -10.17
N ALA A 72 -15.33 7.47 -9.27
CA ALA A 72 -14.10 8.22 -9.55
C ALA A 72 -12.95 7.28 -9.91
N TRP A 73 -12.86 6.15 -9.19
CA TRP A 73 -11.85 5.13 -9.40
C TRP A 73 -12.41 3.76 -9.05
N LEU A 74 -12.60 2.90 -10.06
CA LEU A 74 -12.94 1.50 -9.89
C LEU A 74 -11.82 0.66 -10.51
N PRO A 75 -10.91 0.09 -9.71
CA PRO A 75 -10.07 -0.98 -10.20
C PRO A 75 -10.97 -2.20 -10.53
N PRO A 76 -10.66 -2.97 -11.58
CA PRO A 76 -11.57 -3.97 -12.13
C PRO A 76 -11.64 -5.26 -11.28
N GLU A 77 -12.50 -6.17 -11.72
CA GLU A 77 -12.56 -7.57 -11.29
C GLU A 77 -12.32 -8.57 -12.44
N SER A 78 -12.04 -8.08 -13.66
CA SER A 78 -11.64 -8.84 -14.86
C SER A 78 -10.97 -7.94 -15.92
N THR A 79 -10.34 -8.56 -16.94
CA THR A 79 -9.37 -8.01 -17.91
C THR A 79 -9.25 -6.48 -18.02
N TRP A 80 -8.05 -6.00 -17.70
CA TRP A 80 -7.56 -4.62 -17.84
C TRP A 80 -7.91 -3.91 -19.16
N GLU A 81 -8.20 -4.65 -20.23
CA GLU A 81 -8.63 -4.16 -21.54
C GLU A 81 -10.00 -3.45 -21.50
N GLU A 82 -10.96 -3.96 -20.72
CA GLU A 82 -12.30 -3.37 -20.62
C GLU A 82 -12.30 -2.01 -19.88
N ILE A 83 -11.39 -1.85 -18.92
CA ILE A 83 -11.18 -0.59 -18.17
C ILE A 83 -10.46 0.41 -19.03
N ALA A 84 -9.40 -0.02 -19.72
CA ALA A 84 -8.67 0.85 -20.61
C ALA A 84 -9.66 1.45 -21.61
N LEU A 85 -10.64 0.68 -22.07
CA LEU A 85 -11.71 1.15 -22.92
C LEU A 85 -12.68 2.11 -22.17
N ALA A 86 -13.24 1.71 -21.03
CA ALA A 86 -14.19 2.53 -20.27
C ALA A 86 -13.60 3.88 -19.80
N PHE A 87 -12.42 3.86 -19.19
CA PHE A 87 -11.70 5.07 -18.76
C PHE A 87 -11.22 5.90 -19.95
N LYS A 88 -10.78 5.30 -21.06
CA LYS A 88 -10.44 6.09 -22.25
C LYS A 88 -11.65 6.81 -22.84
N HIS A 89 -12.86 6.26 -22.67
CA HIS A 89 -14.08 6.94 -23.08
C HIS A 89 -14.51 8.07 -22.13
N LEU A 90 -14.37 7.88 -20.81
CA LEU A 90 -14.74 8.82 -19.74
C LEU A 90 -13.69 9.92 -19.48
N VAL A 91 -12.41 9.59 -19.59
CA VAL A 91 -11.26 10.39 -19.12
C VAL A 91 -10.27 10.56 -20.27
N ARG A 92 -10.43 11.64 -21.02
CA ARG A 92 -9.69 11.88 -22.27
C ARG A 92 -8.54 12.86 -22.09
N THR A 93 -8.68 13.78 -21.15
CA THR A 93 -7.76 14.91 -20.97
C THR A 93 -7.24 15.02 -19.54
N ALA A 94 -6.16 15.77 -19.36
CA ALA A 94 -5.64 16.15 -18.05
C ALA A 94 -6.71 16.88 -17.19
N VAL A 95 -7.57 17.67 -17.83
CA VAL A 95 -8.71 18.35 -17.18
C VAL A 95 -9.71 17.34 -16.62
N ASP A 96 -10.12 16.35 -17.43
CA ASP A 96 -11.07 15.32 -17.00
C ASP A 96 -10.50 14.53 -15.81
N ARG A 97 -9.21 14.16 -15.89
CA ARG A 97 -8.50 13.47 -14.81
C ARG A 97 -8.50 14.29 -13.52
N GLN A 98 -8.12 15.55 -13.60
CA GLN A 98 -8.04 16.44 -12.45
C GLN A 98 -9.41 16.66 -11.78
N ARG A 99 -10.48 16.79 -12.57
CA ARG A 99 -11.85 16.93 -12.04
C ARG A 99 -12.34 15.65 -11.37
N LEU A 100 -12.04 14.49 -11.97
CA LEU A 100 -12.50 13.19 -11.48
C LEU A 100 -11.73 12.71 -10.25
N LEU A 101 -10.41 12.86 -10.26
CA LEU A 101 -9.49 12.39 -9.22
C LEU A 101 -9.08 13.55 -8.31
N ASN A 102 -10.05 14.11 -7.60
CA ASN A 102 -9.85 15.24 -6.69
C ASN A 102 -10.03 14.78 -5.23
N PRO A 103 -9.04 14.99 -4.33
CA PRO A 103 -9.11 14.54 -2.94
C PRO A 103 -10.28 15.14 -2.13
N GLU A 104 -10.79 16.31 -2.50
CA GLU A 104 -11.86 16.99 -1.76
C GLU A 104 -13.27 16.58 -2.20
N THR A 105 -13.39 15.98 -3.39
CA THR A 105 -14.69 15.59 -3.98
C THR A 105 -14.81 14.09 -4.21
N THR A 106 -13.88 13.31 -3.64
CA THR A 106 -13.89 11.85 -3.72
C THR A 106 -13.89 11.22 -2.33
N GLU A 107 -14.56 10.08 -2.22
CA GLU A 107 -14.64 9.29 -1.00
C GLU A 107 -14.53 7.79 -1.31
N VAL A 108 -14.28 6.99 -0.28
CA VAL A 108 -14.24 5.52 -0.40
C VAL A 108 -15.59 5.01 -0.87
N ASP A 109 -15.59 4.21 -1.94
CA ASP A 109 -16.76 3.46 -2.36
C ASP A 109 -16.76 2.08 -1.67
N ASP A 110 -17.79 1.85 -0.86
CA ASP A 110 -17.98 0.64 -0.07
C ASP A 110 -18.99 -0.34 -0.71
N ASN A 111 -19.41 -0.08 -1.95
CA ASN A 111 -20.41 -0.89 -2.67
C ASN A 111 -19.76 -1.78 -3.76
N GLY A 112 -18.44 -1.94 -3.71
CA GLY A 112 -17.74 -2.84 -4.61
C GLY A 112 -18.12 -4.30 -4.37
N PRO A 113 -18.15 -5.13 -5.42
CA PRO A 113 -18.23 -6.57 -5.23
C PRO A 113 -16.99 -7.06 -4.43
N ALA A 114 -17.24 -8.06 -3.59
CA ALA A 114 -16.21 -8.91 -3.05
C ALA A 114 -16.82 -10.30 -3.00
N ILE A 115 -16.18 -11.26 -3.69
CA ILE A 115 -16.69 -12.62 -3.87
C ILE A 115 -15.77 -13.58 -3.12
N PRO A 116 -15.88 -13.65 -1.78
CA PRO A 116 -15.09 -14.61 -1.00
C PRO A 116 -15.42 -16.05 -1.41
N ASP A 117 -14.45 -16.94 -1.19
CA ASP A 117 -14.69 -18.38 -1.27
C ASP A 117 -15.73 -18.84 -0.21
N ASP A 118 -16.30 -20.02 -0.38
CA ASP A 118 -17.40 -20.50 0.47
C ASP A 118 -17.00 -20.69 1.95
N THR A 119 -15.73 -20.98 2.21
CA THR A 119 -15.22 -21.08 3.59
C THR A 119 -15.20 -19.69 4.22
N SER A 120 -14.62 -18.72 3.53
CA SER A 120 -14.60 -17.31 3.95
C SER A 120 -16.02 -16.77 4.16
N LYS A 121 -16.97 -17.02 3.23
CA LYS A 121 -18.40 -16.66 3.44
C LYS A 121 -18.97 -17.20 4.73
N THR A 122 -18.66 -18.46 5.03
CA THR A 122 -19.13 -19.11 6.25
C THR A 122 -18.58 -18.43 7.50
N LEU A 123 -17.28 -18.10 7.51
CA LEU A 123 -16.58 -17.43 8.62
C LEU A 123 -17.03 -15.96 8.81
N LEU A 124 -17.44 -15.29 7.73
CA LEU A 124 -17.99 -13.94 7.77
C LEU A 124 -19.31 -13.83 8.55
N SER A 125 -19.95 -14.94 8.94
CA SER A 125 -21.19 -14.95 9.74
C SER A 125 -21.07 -14.29 11.12
N LEU A 126 -19.84 -14.08 11.61
CA LEU A 126 -19.57 -13.31 12.83
C LEU A 126 -19.72 -11.79 12.64
N ALA A 127 -19.80 -11.31 11.39
CA ALA A 127 -20.11 -9.92 11.11
C ALA A 127 -21.62 -9.66 11.22
N PRO A 128 -22.04 -8.46 11.64
CA PRO A 128 -23.44 -8.08 11.59
C PRO A 128 -23.93 -8.03 10.13
N GLY A 129 -25.18 -8.46 9.92
CA GLY A 129 -25.80 -8.52 8.60
C GLY A 129 -26.60 -9.81 8.39
N GLN A 130 -27.68 -9.71 7.63
CA GLN A 130 -28.56 -10.84 7.30
C GLN A 130 -28.08 -11.56 6.04
N THR A 131 -27.36 -10.85 5.17
CA THR A 131 -26.84 -11.37 3.90
C THR A 131 -25.32 -11.35 3.86
N ASP A 132 -24.72 -12.19 3.01
CA ASP A 132 -23.27 -12.19 2.78
C ASP A 132 -22.79 -10.81 2.33
N ALA A 133 -23.55 -10.12 1.47
CA ALA A 133 -23.20 -8.79 0.97
C ALA A 133 -23.09 -7.75 2.10
N GLU A 134 -24.03 -7.75 3.06
CA GLU A 134 -23.99 -6.86 4.22
C GLU A 134 -22.79 -7.14 5.12
N ARG A 135 -22.48 -8.42 5.36
CA ARG A 135 -21.34 -8.87 6.18
C ARG A 135 -20.00 -8.50 5.55
N ILE A 136 -19.87 -8.76 4.25
CA ILE A 136 -18.71 -8.40 3.42
C ILE A 136 -18.49 -6.89 3.44
N LYS A 137 -19.58 -6.12 3.27
CA LYS A 137 -19.55 -4.66 3.33
C LYS A 137 -19.10 -4.16 4.70
N TRP A 138 -19.60 -4.76 5.78
CA TRP A 138 -19.23 -4.38 7.15
C TRP A 138 -17.76 -4.69 7.49
N ARG A 139 -17.22 -5.83 7.00
CA ARG A 139 -15.78 -6.13 7.05
C ARG A 139 -14.95 -5.25 6.12
N GLY A 140 -15.58 -4.47 5.24
CA GLY A 140 -14.92 -3.53 4.34
C GLY A 140 -14.27 -4.14 3.11
N TRP A 141 -14.45 -5.44 2.84
CA TRP A 141 -13.75 -6.12 1.73
C TRP A 141 -14.13 -5.54 0.36
N GLY A 142 -15.38 -5.11 0.20
CA GLY A 142 -15.86 -4.43 -1.01
C GLY A 142 -15.28 -3.03 -1.26
N GLN A 143 -14.49 -2.48 -0.33
CA GLN A 143 -13.79 -1.20 -0.53
C GLN A 143 -12.54 -1.34 -1.40
N LEU A 144 -12.01 -2.56 -1.56
CA LEU A 144 -10.68 -2.79 -2.11
C LEU A 144 -10.69 -3.24 -3.58
N HIS A 145 -9.53 -3.17 -4.21
CA HIS A 145 -9.27 -3.83 -5.47
C HIS A 145 -9.21 -5.36 -5.27
N ALA A 146 -10.25 -6.06 -5.74
CA ALA A 146 -10.43 -7.49 -5.50
C ALA A 146 -9.23 -8.34 -5.97
N ASP A 147 -8.78 -8.18 -7.22
CA ASP A 147 -7.70 -9.00 -7.80
C ASP A 147 -6.37 -8.91 -7.03
N SER A 148 -6.12 -7.78 -6.36
CA SER A 148 -4.89 -7.58 -5.60
C SER A 148 -4.99 -8.03 -4.15
N TYR A 149 -6.18 -7.97 -3.54
CA TYR A 149 -6.31 -8.08 -2.09
C TYR A 149 -7.27 -9.16 -1.61
N LEU A 150 -8.25 -9.58 -2.40
CA LEU A 150 -9.21 -10.60 -1.96
C LEU A 150 -8.52 -11.93 -1.64
N GLY A 151 -7.48 -12.30 -2.40
CA GLY A 151 -6.70 -13.51 -2.16
C GLY A 151 -6.03 -13.52 -0.78
N ILE A 152 -5.39 -12.42 -0.36
CA ILE A 152 -4.76 -12.33 0.97
C ILE A 152 -5.80 -12.20 2.09
N LEU A 153 -6.93 -11.50 1.86
CA LEU A 153 -8.02 -11.42 2.84
C LEU A 153 -8.62 -12.81 3.12
N SER A 154 -8.93 -13.58 2.08
CA SER A 154 -9.40 -14.97 2.18
C SER A 154 -8.36 -15.86 2.85
N LEU A 155 -7.08 -15.74 2.49
CA LEU A 155 -6.02 -16.52 3.11
C LEU A 155 -5.95 -16.27 4.62
N LEU A 156 -5.98 -14.99 5.03
CA LEU A 156 -5.91 -14.62 6.44
C LEU A 156 -7.15 -15.09 7.20
N GLU A 157 -8.36 -14.88 6.67
CA GLU A 157 -9.61 -15.27 7.36
C GLU A 157 -9.65 -16.79 7.55
N THR A 158 -9.31 -17.57 6.51
CA THR A 158 -9.34 -19.03 6.58
C THR A 158 -8.20 -19.61 7.41
N SER A 159 -6.97 -19.13 7.24
CA SER A 159 -5.80 -19.68 7.94
C SER A 159 -5.83 -19.34 9.43
N MET A 160 -6.24 -18.13 9.81
CA MET A 160 -6.29 -17.73 11.21
C MET A 160 -7.50 -18.30 11.94
N ALA A 161 -8.61 -18.57 11.25
CA ALA A 161 -9.76 -19.27 11.85
C ALA A 161 -9.51 -20.78 12.04
N MET A 162 -8.65 -21.38 11.22
CA MET A 162 -8.36 -22.81 11.24
C MET A 162 -6.85 -23.08 11.22
N ILE A 163 -6.20 -22.78 12.35
CA ILE A 163 -4.79 -23.10 12.55
C ILE A 163 -4.58 -24.62 12.55
N PHE A 164 -5.41 -25.31 13.33
CA PHE A 164 -5.46 -26.77 13.36
C PHE A 164 -6.66 -27.28 12.57
N ASP A 165 -6.51 -28.46 11.97
CA ASP A 165 -7.58 -29.14 11.25
C ASP A 165 -8.71 -29.48 12.23
N PRO A 166 -9.91 -28.89 12.07
CA PRO A 166 -11.02 -29.17 12.97
C PRO A 166 -11.48 -30.63 12.93
N ALA A 167 -11.32 -31.32 11.79
CA ALA A 167 -11.66 -32.74 11.68
C ALA A 167 -10.72 -33.63 12.51
N SER A 168 -9.50 -33.14 12.78
CA SER A 168 -8.53 -33.79 13.66
C SER A 168 -8.73 -33.46 15.15
N GLN A 169 -9.71 -32.61 15.50
CA GLN A 169 -9.92 -32.09 16.85
C GLN A 169 -8.67 -31.43 17.44
N GLY A 170 -7.96 -30.60 16.65
CA GLY A 170 -6.81 -29.85 17.14
C GLY A 170 -5.50 -30.63 17.26
N THR A 171 -5.43 -31.85 16.71
CA THR A 171 -4.24 -32.71 16.78
C THR A 171 -3.30 -32.57 15.59
N ARG A 172 -3.76 -32.00 14.47
CA ARG A 172 -2.97 -31.76 13.26
C ARG A 172 -3.11 -30.32 12.80
N LEU A 173 -2.02 -29.74 12.32
CA LEU A 173 -2.05 -28.46 11.62
C LEU A 173 -2.79 -28.60 10.29
N THR A 174 -3.44 -27.52 9.84
CA THR A 174 -3.93 -27.47 8.47
C THR A 174 -2.74 -27.42 7.49
N SER A 175 -2.97 -27.83 6.24
CA SER A 175 -1.93 -27.79 5.20
C SER A 175 -1.40 -26.38 4.97
N HIS A 176 -2.24 -25.35 5.13
CA HIS A 176 -1.80 -23.95 5.09
C HIS A 176 -0.71 -23.69 6.12
N TRP A 177 -0.91 -24.03 7.39
CA TRP A 177 0.12 -23.81 8.41
C TRP A 177 1.33 -24.73 8.26
N GLN A 178 1.11 -26.01 7.95
CA GLN A 178 2.20 -26.97 7.80
C GLN A 178 3.10 -26.59 6.61
N GLU A 179 2.53 -26.48 5.41
CA GLU A 179 3.31 -26.37 4.17
C GLU A 179 3.74 -24.93 3.85
N LEU A 180 2.94 -23.92 4.22
CA LEU A 180 3.24 -22.53 3.92
C LEU A 180 4.13 -21.88 4.98
N VAL A 181 4.02 -22.30 6.24
CA VAL A 181 4.75 -21.68 7.36
C VAL A 181 5.76 -22.66 7.96
N MET A 182 5.31 -23.75 8.58
CA MET A 182 6.17 -24.62 9.42
C MET A 182 7.29 -25.30 8.62
N ASP A 183 7.01 -25.76 7.41
CA ASP A 183 8.00 -26.40 6.52
C ASP A 183 8.97 -25.38 5.87
N ARG A 184 8.71 -24.07 6.02
CA ARG A 184 9.45 -22.99 5.35
C ARG A 184 10.24 -22.10 6.29
N GLN A 185 10.46 -22.51 7.55
CA GLN A 185 11.11 -21.69 8.58
C GLN A 185 12.64 -21.64 8.48
N ASP A 186 13.18 -21.64 7.26
CA ASP A 186 14.59 -21.43 7.01
C ASP A 186 14.86 -19.93 6.87
N ALA A 187 15.68 -19.38 7.77
CA ALA A 187 15.94 -17.94 7.85
C ALA A 187 16.45 -17.36 6.52
N ALA A 188 17.32 -18.08 5.81
CA ALA A 188 17.90 -17.62 4.56
C ALA A 188 16.88 -17.69 3.42
N LYS A 189 16.08 -18.76 3.34
CA LYS A 189 15.00 -18.90 2.32
C LYS A 189 13.82 -17.97 2.55
N LEU A 190 13.64 -17.48 3.77
CA LEU A 190 12.67 -16.44 4.08
C LEU A 190 13.23 -15.03 3.85
N GLY A 191 14.54 -14.88 3.61
CA GLY A 191 15.19 -13.58 3.46
C GLY A 191 15.29 -12.79 4.78
N ALA A 192 15.26 -13.44 5.94
CA ALA A 192 15.35 -12.76 7.23
C ALA A 192 16.65 -11.94 7.35
N GLN A 193 16.53 -10.65 7.72
CA GLN A 193 17.68 -9.74 7.86
C GLN A 193 18.14 -9.57 9.32
N LYS A 194 17.37 -10.09 10.28
CA LYS A 194 17.69 -10.11 11.71
C LYS A 194 17.70 -11.55 12.24
N PRO A 195 18.26 -11.81 13.45
CA PRO A 195 18.20 -13.13 14.06
C PRO A 195 16.78 -13.72 13.99
N PHE A 196 16.67 -14.86 13.30
CA PHE A 196 15.40 -15.51 13.04
C PHE A 196 15.08 -16.51 14.15
N VAL A 197 13.85 -16.49 14.65
CA VAL A 197 13.37 -17.43 15.67
C VAL A 197 12.18 -18.18 15.07
N ALA A 198 12.33 -19.48 14.87
CA ALA A 198 11.27 -20.31 14.32
C ALA A 198 10.08 -20.42 15.28
N LEU A 199 8.88 -20.51 14.73
CA LEU A 199 7.66 -20.92 15.42
C LEU A 199 7.74 -22.39 15.80
N SER A 200 7.11 -22.70 16.93
CA SER A 200 6.87 -24.05 17.40
C SER A 200 5.38 -24.34 17.22
N GLU A 201 4.96 -25.59 17.39
CA GLU A 201 3.53 -25.90 17.41
C GLU A 201 2.83 -25.26 18.62
N GLU A 202 3.51 -25.14 19.77
CA GLU A 202 2.98 -24.47 20.97
C GLU A 202 2.62 -23.01 20.69
N HIS A 203 3.50 -22.29 19.99
CA HIS A 203 3.23 -20.94 19.49
C HIS A 203 1.95 -20.85 18.63
N LEU A 204 1.59 -21.91 17.91
CA LEU A 204 0.36 -21.98 17.11
C LEU A 204 -0.85 -22.39 17.96
N ARG A 205 -0.66 -23.20 19.01
CA ARG A 205 -1.71 -23.55 19.98
C ARG A 205 -2.16 -22.32 20.75
N ASP A 206 -1.23 -21.54 21.28
CA ASP A 206 -1.55 -20.30 22.00
C ASP A 206 -2.31 -19.32 21.09
N ALA A 207 -1.85 -19.17 19.85
CA ALA A 207 -2.52 -18.33 18.88
C ALA A 207 -3.93 -18.82 18.52
N ALA A 208 -4.22 -20.12 18.59
CA ALA A 208 -5.54 -20.69 18.28
C ALA A 208 -6.60 -20.39 19.35
N GLU A 209 -6.19 -19.96 20.55
CA GLU A 209 -7.08 -19.51 21.63
C GLU A 209 -7.56 -18.06 21.45
N VAL A 210 -7.31 -17.47 20.28
CA VAL A 210 -7.71 -16.09 19.93
C VAL A 210 -8.46 -16.11 18.60
N LEU A 211 -9.51 -15.31 18.50
CA LEU A 211 -10.25 -15.11 17.26
C LEU A 211 -9.67 -13.94 16.46
N TYR A 212 -9.47 -14.11 15.15
CA TYR A 212 -8.91 -13.08 14.25
C TYR A 212 -9.82 -12.72 13.08
N PRO A 213 -10.89 -11.95 13.30
CA PRO A 213 -11.73 -11.46 12.21
C PRO A 213 -10.90 -10.54 11.30
N VAL A 214 -10.85 -10.83 10.01
CA VAL A 214 -10.17 -10.00 9.00
C VAL A 214 -11.10 -8.91 8.47
N HIS A 215 -10.63 -7.68 8.59
CA HIS A 215 -11.26 -6.47 8.07
C HIS A 215 -10.36 -5.83 7.02
N ALA A 216 -10.97 -5.03 6.16
CA ALA A 216 -10.29 -4.19 5.19
C ALA A 216 -10.67 -2.73 5.46
N VAL A 217 -9.65 -1.87 5.59
CA VAL A 217 -9.83 -0.43 5.81
C VAL A 217 -9.31 0.31 4.59
N GLY A 218 -10.18 0.47 3.60
CA GLY A 218 -9.90 1.33 2.44
C GLY A 218 -9.86 2.80 2.85
N TYR A 219 -9.10 3.61 2.13
CA TYR A 219 -8.98 5.05 2.33
C TYR A 219 -8.95 5.81 1.00
N ASN A 220 -9.25 7.10 1.05
CA ASN A 220 -9.03 7.97 -0.11
C ASN A 220 -7.53 8.23 -0.29
N TRP A 221 -6.90 7.47 -1.18
CA TRP A 221 -5.47 7.52 -1.46
C TRP A 221 -5.02 8.81 -2.18
N LEU A 222 -5.94 9.70 -2.58
CA LEU A 222 -5.62 11.03 -3.08
C LEU A 222 -5.35 12.02 -1.93
N GLN A 223 -6.01 11.84 -0.78
CA GLN A 223 -5.84 12.68 0.41
C GLN A 223 -4.51 12.38 1.11
N SER A 224 -4.07 13.30 1.98
CA SER A 224 -2.90 13.04 2.82
C SER A 224 -3.11 11.79 3.67
N ASN A 225 -2.07 10.97 3.80
CA ASN A 225 -2.10 9.80 4.67
C ASN A 225 -2.29 10.18 6.15
N ARG A 226 -2.12 11.46 6.54
CA ARG A 226 -2.54 11.97 7.87
C ARG A 226 -4.06 11.92 8.05
N VAL A 227 -4.82 12.23 7.01
CA VAL A 227 -6.29 12.12 7.00
C VAL A 227 -6.69 10.65 6.97
N SER A 228 -6.02 9.84 6.14
CA SER A 228 -6.26 8.40 6.08
C SER A 228 -5.95 7.71 7.42
N ALA A 229 -4.94 8.19 8.18
CA ALA A 229 -4.63 7.70 9.52
C ALA A 229 -5.76 7.98 10.52
N GLN A 230 -6.41 9.15 10.45
CA GLN A 230 -7.60 9.45 11.28
C GLN A 230 -8.79 8.55 10.94
N ARG A 231 -8.98 8.24 9.65
CA ARG A 231 -9.97 7.24 9.22
C ARG A 231 -9.64 5.86 9.78
N LEU A 232 -8.38 5.42 9.69
CA LEU A 232 -7.95 4.14 10.24
C LEU A 232 -8.17 4.06 11.75
N SER A 233 -7.82 5.11 12.50
CA SER A 233 -8.09 5.21 13.95
C SER A 233 -9.59 5.08 14.26
N SER A 234 -10.44 5.80 13.52
CA SER A 234 -11.91 5.68 13.66
C SER A 234 -12.42 4.27 13.39
N GLU A 235 -11.90 3.58 12.37
CA GLU A 235 -12.29 2.20 12.06
C GLU A 235 -11.81 1.20 13.10
N ILE A 236 -10.60 1.37 13.66
CA ILE A 236 -10.12 0.56 14.80
C ILE A 236 -11.10 0.65 15.95
N GLU A 237 -11.51 1.85 16.35
CA GLU A 237 -12.44 2.01 17.47
C GLU A 237 -13.85 1.49 17.14
N ARG A 238 -14.36 1.72 15.92
CA ARG A 238 -15.65 1.17 15.47
C ARG A 238 -15.66 -0.36 15.54
N ILE A 239 -14.60 -1.00 15.04
CA ILE A 239 -14.49 -2.46 14.95
C ILE A 239 -14.34 -3.06 16.35
N THR A 240 -13.43 -2.56 17.18
CA THR A 240 -13.23 -3.08 18.55
C THR A 240 -14.43 -2.84 19.45
N ALA A 241 -15.13 -1.69 19.31
CA ALA A 241 -16.37 -1.43 20.03
C ALA A 241 -17.48 -2.44 19.71
N TYR A 242 -17.61 -2.87 18.44
CA TYR A 242 -18.57 -3.91 18.08
C TYR A 242 -18.28 -5.23 18.83
N TYR A 243 -17.03 -5.71 18.77
CA TYR A 243 -16.68 -6.96 19.46
C TYR A 243 -16.88 -6.89 20.98
N ARG A 244 -16.51 -5.75 21.61
CA ARG A 244 -16.80 -5.51 23.03
C ARG A 244 -18.29 -5.51 23.34
N SER A 245 -19.13 -4.96 22.46
CA SER A 245 -20.59 -4.98 22.62
C SER A 245 -21.19 -6.39 22.58
N LYS A 246 -20.48 -7.37 22.00
CA LYS A 246 -20.84 -8.79 22.00
C LYS A 246 -20.20 -9.57 23.15
N GLY A 247 -19.83 -8.89 24.24
CA GLY A 247 -19.25 -9.51 25.43
C GLY A 247 -17.83 -10.06 25.24
N LYS A 248 -17.17 -9.79 24.10
CA LYS A 248 -15.82 -10.29 23.81
C LYS A 248 -14.73 -9.35 24.32
N SER A 249 -13.58 -9.90 24.70
CA SER A 249 -12.39 -9.11 25.05
C SER A 249 -11.67 -8.68 23.77
N CYS A 250 -11.78 -7.40 23.40
CA CYS A 250 -11.22 -6.85 22.16
C CYS A 250 -10.67 -5.43 22.40
N GLU A 251 -9.40 -5.35 22.80
CA GLU A 251 -8.75 -4.06 23.13
C GLU A 251 -7.75 -3.58 22.08
N GLN A 252 -7.26 -4.49 21.22
CA GLN A 252 -6.19 -4.22 20.27
C GLN A 252 -6.45 -4.88 18.92
N VAL A 253 -5.82 -4.36 17.87
CA VAL A 253 -5.87 -4.92 16.51
C VAL A 253 -4.46 -5.24 15.98
N ILE A 254 -4.36 -6.13 15.01
CA ILE A 254 -3.15 -6.29 14.19
C ILE A 254 -3.35 -5.56 12.87
N LEU A 255 -2.40 -4.74 12.47
CA LEU A 255 -2.43 -4.09 11.16
C LEU A 255 -1.60 -4.91 10.16
N VAL A 256 -2.16 -5.21 9.00
CA VAL A 256 -1.42 -5.77 7.86
C VAL A 256 -1.53 -4.76 6.72
N THR A 257 -0.40 -4.26 6.23
CA THR A 257 -0.42 -3.14 5.27
C THR A 257 0.25 -3.53 3.98
N HIS A 258 -0.25 -3.01 2.86
CA HIS A 258 0.41 -3.09 1.57
C HIS A 258 0.86 -1.71 1.11
N SER A 259 2.10 -1.59 0.60
CA SER A 259 2.61 -0.39 -0.07
C SER A 259 2.41 0.87 0.79
N MET A 260 1.79 1.92 0.23
CA MET A 260 1.50 3.20 0.89
C MET A 260 0.62 3.08 2.14
N GLY A 261 -0.16 1.99 2.28
CA GLY A 261 -0.89 1.69 3.51
C GLY A 261 0.01 1.57 4.74
N GLY A 262 1.30 1.26 4.53
CA GLY A 262 2.30 1.30 5.60
C GLY A 262 2.57 2.71 6.13
N LEU A 263 2.51 3.74 5.28
CA LEU A 263 2.62 5.15 5.71
C LEU A 263 1.39 5.57 6.52
N VAL A 264 0.19 5.12 6.11
CA VAL A 264 -1.07 5.33 6.85
C VAL A 264 -0.98 4.70 8.25
N ALA A 265 -0.52 3.44 8.34
CA ALA A 265 -0.38 2.76 9.62
C ALA A 265 0.68 3.40 10.53
N ARG A 266 1.83 3.82 9.97
CA ARG A 266 2.85 4.57 10.73
C ARG A 266 2.29 5.87 11.27
N ALA A 267 1.58 6.64 10.46
CA ALA A 267 0.93 7.88 10.89
C ALA A 267 -0.17 7.63 11.94
N CYS A 268 -0.96 6.56 11.79
CA CYS A 268 -2.00 6.16 12.74
C CYS A 268 -1.40 5.81 14.10
N ALA A 269 -0.30 5.05 14.14
CA ALA A 269 0.40 4.71 15.38
C ALA A 269 0.98 5.94 16.11
N GLN A 270 1.12 7.09 15.45
CA GLN A 270 1.53 8.36 16.07
C GLN A 270 0.36 9.19 16.61
N LEU A 271 -0.89 8.77 16.39
CA LEU A 271 -2.06 9.44 16.95
C LEU A 271 -2.18 9.13 18.46
N PRO A 272 -2.70 10.06 19.27
CA PRO A 272 -2.83 9.86 20.71
C PRO A 272 -3.56 8.56 21.06
N GLY A 273 -2.91 7.69 21.83
CA GLY A 273 -3.48 6.42 22.32
C GLY A 273 -3.55 5.28 21.29
N MET A 274 -3.19 5.52 20.01
CA MET A 274 -3.33 4.50 18.97
C MET A 274 -2.21 3.47 18.97
N ALA A 275 -1.02 3.81 19.47
CA ALA A 275 0.04 2.83 19.64
C ALA A 275 -0.40 1.70 20.57
N GLU A 276 -1.14 2.02 21.64
CA GLU A 276 -1.66 1.05 22.61
C GLU A 276 -2.82 0.23 22.05
N ARG A 277 -3.59 0.77 21.10
CA ARG A 277 -4.67 0.07 20.38
C ARG A 277 -4.18 -0.86 19.27
N ILE A 278 -2.91 -0.77 18.89
CA ILE A 278 -2.29 -1.63 17.88
C ILE A 278 -1.42 -2.67 18.60
N LEU A 279 -1.75 -3.95 18.43
CA LEU A 279 -0.96 -5.05 18.99
C LEU A 279 0.39 -5.19 18.26
N GLY A 280 0.35 -5.00 16.94
CA GLY A 280 1.52 -5.07 16.06
C GLY A 280 1.16 -4.78 14.62
N VAL A 281 2.19 -4.63 13.80
CA VAL A 281 2.06 -4.24 12.39
C VAL A 281 2.92 -5.13 11.51
N VAL A 282 2.34 -5.62 10.40
CA VAL A 282 3.06 -6.28 9.31
C VAL A 282 3.04 -5.36 8.08
N HIS A 283 4.21 -4.86 7.68
CA HIS A 283 4.35 -4.03 6.48
C HIS A 283 4.81 -4.85 5.27
N GLY A 284 4.02 -4.85 4.19
CA GLY A 284 4.40 -5.43 2.91
C GLY A 284 4.76 -4.36 1.88
N VAL A 285 5.94 -4.49 1.25
CA VAL A 285 6.42 -3.67 0.12
C VAL A 285 6.24 -2.15 0.32
N MET A 286 6.43 -1.67 1.55
CA MET A 286 6.22 -0.26 1.89
C MET A 286 7.30 0.63 1.25
N PRO A 287 6.94 1.73 0.55
CA PRO A 287 7.87 2.78 0.14
C PRO A 287 8.25 3.66 1.35
N ALA A 288 8.99 3.11 2.30
CA ALA A 288 9.13 3.67 3.64
C ALA A 288 9.74 5.08 3.68
N ILE A 289 10.58 5.42 2.71
CA ILE A 289 11.22 6.73 2.53
C ILE A 289 10.97 7.29 1.11
N GLY A 290 9.84 6.92 0.51
CA GLY A 290 9.44 7.34 -0.84
C GLY A 290 10.13 6.57 -1.96
N ALA A 291 9.82 6.90 -3.21
CA ALA A 291 10.37 6.26 -4.40
C ALA A 291 10.62 7.29 -5.53
N PRO A 292 11.83 7.32 -6.13
CA PRO A 292 12.12 8.20 -7.26
C PRO A 292 11.19 8.00 -8.46
N ALA A 293 10.58 6.83 -8.62
CA ALA A 293 9.53 6.56 -9.59
C ALA A 293 8.42 7.63 -9.58
N THR A 294 8.10 8.22 -8.43
CA THR A 294 7.10 9.30 -8.31
C THR A 294 7.52 10.56 -9.09
N TYR A 295 8.79 10.95 -9.03
CA TYR A 295 9.34 12.03 -9.87
C TYR A 295 9.22 11.67 -11.36
N LYS A 296 9.62 10.44 -11.73
CA LYS A 296 9.52 9.95 -13.11
C LYS A 296 8.09 10.08 -13.64
N ARG A 297 7.11 9.66 -12.84
CA ARG A 297 5.70 9.63 -13.24
C ARG A 297 5.12 11.03 -13.42
N ILE A 298 5.49 11.97 -12.54
CA ILE A 298 5.11 13.39 -12.70
C ILE A 298 5.76 14.00 -13.95
N ARG A 299 7.02 13.64 -14.26
CA ARG A 299 7.78 14.23 -15.38
C ARG A 299 7.59 13.56 -16.74
N ALA A 300 7.13 12.31 -16.78
CA ALA A 300 7.13 11.51 -18.01
C ALA A 300 5.97 10.49 -18.09
N GLY A 301 5.01 10.53 -17.16
CA GLY A 301 3.87 9.62 -17.18
C GLY A 301 4.10 8.26 -16.52
N PHE A 302 3.02 7.51 -16.32
CA PHE A 302 3.08 6.12 -15.85
C PHE A 302 3.32 5.13 -16.99
N GLU A 303 3.90 3.99 -16.64
CA GLU A 303 3.95 2.80 -17.47
C GLU A 303 2.74 1.89 -17.23
N GLY A 304 2.54 0.93 -18.14
CA GLY A 304 1.57 -0.15 -17.95
C GLY A 304 0.14 0.37 -17.82
N MET A 305 -0.64 -0.23 -16.91
CA MET A 305 -2.07 0.07 -16.81
C MET A 305 -2.37 1.36 -16.03
N ALA A 306 -1.48 1.79 -15.14
CA ALA A 306 -1.67 3.02 -14.37
C ALA A 306 -1.73 4.27 -15.26
N GLN A 307 -1.17 4.21 -16.49
CA GLN A 307 -1.23 5.30 -17.47
C GLN A 307 -2.66 5.66 -17.91
N VAL A 308 -3.59 4.69 -17.89
CA VAL A 308 -5.00 4.91 -18.23
C VAL A 308 -5.64 5.88 -17.23
N VAL A 309 -5.22 5.78 -15.97
CA VAL A 309 -5.85 6.39 -14.81
C VAL A 309 -5.18 7.71 -14.47
N LEU A 310 -3.90 7.65 -14.11
CA LEU A 310 -3.14 8.79 -13.62
C LEU A 310 -2.45 9.56 -14.75
N GLY A 311 -2.27 8.94 -15.92
CA GLY A 311 -1.76 9.63 -17.10
C GLY A 311 -0.57 8.98 -17.76
N ARG A 312 -0.46 9.18 -19.07
CA ARG A 312 0.63 8.65 -19.90
C ARG A 312 1.81 9.61 -20.07
N ASN A 313 1.66 10.86 -19.66
CA ASN A 313 2.67 11.90 -19.80
C ASN A 313 2.63 12.88 -18.61
N ALA A 314 3.53 13.85 -18.60
CA ALA A 314 3.67 14.82 -17.52
C ALA A 314 2.42 15.70 -17.34
N ALA A 315 1.74 16.10 -18.42
CA ALA A 315 0.55 16.94 -18.33
C ALA A 315 -0.59 16.22 -17.62
N ASP A 316 -0.87 14.97 -18.00
CA ASP A 316 -1.89 14.16 -17.35
C ASP A 316 -1.56 13.89 -15.88
N CYS A 317 -0.32 13.51 -15.59
CA CYS A 317 0.08 13.12 -14.23
C CYS A 317 0.20 14.32 -13.29
N THR A 318 0.77 15.44 -13.75
CA THR A 318 0.91 16.64 -12.91
C THR A 318 -0.46 17.20 -12.52
N ALA A 319 -1.43 17.21 -13.44
CA ALA A 319 -2.78 17.72 -13.16
C ALA A 319 -3.46 17.01 -11.97
N VAL A 320 -3.22 15.70 -11.82
CA VAL A 320 -3.75 14.92 -10.68
C VAL A 320 -2.78 14.96 -9.50
N MET A 321 -1.54 14.49 -9.69
CA MET A 321 -0.61 14.23 -8.59
C MET A 321 -0.17 15.50 -7.88
N ALA A 322 0.00 16.64 -8.57
CA ALA A 322 0.33 17.91 -7.90
C ALA A 322 -0.82 18.39 -6.99
N ASN A 323 -2.03 17.86 -7.14
CA ASN A 323 -3.19 18.21 -6.34
C ASN A 323 -3.62 17.13 -5.35
N ALA A 324 -2.91 16.00 -5.31
CA ALA A 324 -3.23 14.85 -4.46
C ALA A 324 -2.08 14.62 -3.45
N PRO A 325 -2.17 15.14 -2.21
CA PRO A 325 -1.14 14.98 -1.20
C PRO A 325 -0.71 13.52 -0.98
N GLY A 326 -1.65 12.56 -1.01
CA GLY A 326 -1.32 11.14 -0.86
C GLY A 326 -0.37 10.62 -1.94
N ALA A 327 -0.50 11.10 -3.19
CA ALA A 327 0.42 10.76 -4.26
C ALA A 327 1.80 11.42 -4.10
N LEU A 328 1.83 12.67 -3.59
CA LEU A 328 3.07 13.41 -3.34
C LEU A 328 3.86 12.85 -2.14
N GLU A 329 3.19 12.24 -1.17
CA GLU A 329 3.80 11.53 -0.04
C GLU A 329 4.57 10.25 -0.44
N LEU A 330 4.55 9.88 -1.73
CA LEU A 330 5.43 8.85 -2.29
C LEU A 330 6.73 9.40 -2.87
N LEU A 331 6.95 10.71 -2.87
CA LEU A 331 8.22 11.30 -3.28
C LEU A 331 9.33 10.92 -2.30
N PRO A 332 10.59 10.76 -2.77
CA PRO A 332 11.73 10.52 -1.88
C PRO A 332 11.79 11.52 -0.71
N THR A 333 11.94 11.02 0.52
CA THR A 333 12.15 11.89 1.69
C THR A 333 13.58 12.44 1.69
N ALA A 334 13.90 13.33 2.65
CA ALA A 334 15.27 13.82 2.83
C ALA A 334 16.26 12.68 3.19
N GLN A 335 15.77 11.58 3.76
CA GLN A 335 16.55 10.39 4.11
C GLN A 335 16.92 9.54 2.89
N TYR A 336 16.20 9.69 1.76
CA TYR A 336 16.43 8.84 0.60
C TYR A 336 17.77 9.13 -0.06
N LYS A 337 18.62 8.10 -0.10
CA LYS A 337 19.86 8.03 -0.86
C LYS A 337 19.85 6.76 -1.70
N THR A 338 20.49 6.80 -2.86
CA THR A 338 20.74 5.60 -3.66
C THR A 338 22.19 5.17 -3.51
N TRP A 339 22.46 3.89 -3.77
CA TRP A 339 23.77 3.29 -3.58
C TRP A 339 24.38 2.84 -4.89
N THR A 340 25.70 3.03 -4.99
CA THR A 340 26.52 2.48 -6.07
C THR A 340 27.71 1.74 -5.50
N ASN A 341 28.47 1.08 -6.36
CA ASN A 341 29.78 0.53 -6.01
C ASN A 341 30.77 1.60 -5.50
N GLN A 342 30.50 2.89 -5.72
CA GLN A 342 31.31 4.02 -5.28
C GLN A 342 30.79 4.68 -3.98
N GLY A 343 29.70 4.15 -3.39
CA GLY A 343 29.10 4.67 -2.16
C GLY A 343 27.72 5.30 -2.35
N GLU A 344 27.28 6.01 -1.31
CA GLU A 344 26.03 6.78 -1.32
C GLU A 344 26.08 7.92 -2.33
N ARG A 345 24.96 8.16 -3.01
CA ARG A 345 24.79 9.31 -3.91
C ARG A 345 23.37 9.85 -3.87
N HIS A 346 23.23 11.07 -4.39
CA HIS A 346 21.92 11.67 -4.60
C HIS A 346 21.14 10.93 -5.71
N TRP A 347 19.82 10.88 -5.57
CA TRP A 347 18.95 10.05 -6.42
C TRP A 347 18.55 10.72 -7.74
N LEU A 348 18.67 12.04 -7.88
CA LEU A 348 18.37 12.76 -9.12
C LEU A 348 19.65 13.25 -9.79
N ARG A 349 19.93 12.78 -11.01
CA ARG A 349 21.13 13.20 -11.75
C ARG A 349 20.90 13.38 -13.25
N ALA A 350 21.85 14.08 -13.86
CA ALA A 350 22.07 14.07 -15.30
C ALA A 350 23.44 13.44 -15.60
N SER A 351 23.49 12.48 -16.53
CA SER A 351 24.72 11.90 -17.05
C SER A 351 24.99 12.33 -18.48
N TYR A 352 26.21 12.73 -18.78
CA TYR A 352 26.59 13.25 -20.10
C TYR A 352 28.09 13.08 -20.35
N LEU A 353 28.51 13.14 -21.62
CA LEU A 353 29.92 13.22 -21.98
C LEU A 353 30.36 14.68 -21.99
N ALA A 354 31.46 15.02 -21.33
CA ALA A 354 32.11 16.33 -21.44
C ALA A 354 33.63 16.17 -21.48
N ILE A 355 34.34 17.24 -21.86
CA ILE A 355 35.81 17.24 -21.82
C ILE A 355 36.25 17.38 -20.35
N GLY A 356 36.85 16.32 -19.82
CA GLY A 356 37.40 16.28 -18.47
C GLY A 356 38.68 17.12 -18.33
N GLN A 357 39.22 17.20 -17.10
CA GLN A 357 40.41 18.02 -16.80
C GLN A 357 41.65 17.63 -17.63
N ARG A 358 41.69 16.39 -18.13
CA ARG A 358 42.78 15.85 -18.95
C ARG A 358 42.62 16.14 -20.45
N GLY A 359 41.59 16.90 -20.85
CA GLY A 359 41.32 17.21 -22.26
C GLY A 359 40.70 16.07 -23.06
N MET A 360 40.24 15.00 -22.40
CA MET A 360 39.62 13.84 -23.03
C MET A 360 38.12 13.76 -22.70
N PRO A 361 37.28 13.20 -23.58
CA PRO A 361 35.88 12.91 -23.26
C PRO A 361 35.77 11.95 -22.07
N GLU A 362 35.00 12.32 -21.07
CA GLU A 362 34.74 11.55 -19.85
C GLU A 362 33.24 11.61 -19.53
N GLU A 363 32.70 10.53 -18.95
CA GLU A 363 31.32 10.52 -18.43
C GLU A 363 31.28 11.33 -17.14
N MET A 364 30.42 12.34 -17.12
CA MET A 364 30.22 13.26 -16.02
C MET A 364 28.81 13.08 -15.46
N ASP A 365 28.69 13.27 -14.15
CA ASP A 365 27.42 13.29 -13.43
C ASP A 365 27.20 14.65 -12.78
N SER A 366 26.04 15.24 -13.02
CA SER A 366 25.54 16.38 -12.25
C SER A 366 24.43 15.93 -11.32
N PHE A 367 24.65 16.06 -10.00
CA PHE A 367 23.62 15.78 -9.00
C PHE A 367 22.70 16.99 -8.83
N LEU A 368 21.43 16.81 -9.16
CA LEU A 368 20.49 17.92 -9.33
C LEU A 368 19.67 18.08 -8.04
N GLY A 369 19.73 19.27 -7.43
CA GLY A 369 18.97 19.55 -6.21
C GLY A 369 19.38 18.72 -4.99
N ALA A 370 20.69 18.50 -4.83
CA ALA A 370 21.26 17.83 -3.66
C ALA A 370 20.91 18.56 -2.33
N ASP A 371 21.08 17.85 -1.22
CA ASP A 371 20.85 18.26 0.18
C ASP A 371 19.38 18.38 0.64
N ASP A 372 18.53 19.11 -0.08
CA ASP A 372 17.13 19.33 0.31
C ASP A 372 16.17 19.05 -0.87
N PRO A 373 15.59 17.84 -0.96
CA PRO A 373 14.69 17.52 -2.07
C PRO A 373 13.43 18.38 -2.07
N TYR A 374 12.96 18.87 -0.91
CA TYR A 374 11.77 19.71 -0.85
C TYR A 374 12.05 21.08 -1.47
N GLY A 375 13.02 21.82 -0.95
CA GLY A 375 13.31 23.17 -1.44
C GLY A 375 13.94 23.18 -2.83
N LYS A 376 14.82 22.21 -3.13
CA LYS A 376 15.60 22.23 -4.37
C LYS A 376 14.94 21.51 -5.52
N ILE A 377 14.11 20.50 -5.30
CA ILE A 377 13.48 19.72 -6.39
C ILE A 377 11.97 19.97 -6.43
N TYR A 378 11.28 19.77 -5.31
CA TYR A 378 9.81 19.74 -5.28
C TYR A 378 9.20 21.14 -5.34
N LEU A 379 9.69 22.05 -4.50
CA LEU A 379 9.27 23.46 -4.38
C LEU A 379 10.13 24.41 -5.22
N ASN A 380 10.94 23.88 -6.15
CA ASN A 380 11.75 24.70 -7.02
C ASN A 380 10.89 25.32 -8.13
N ASN A 381 10.56 26.61 -8.01
CA ASN A 381 9.86 27.36 -9.06
C ASN A 381 10.79 28.18 -9.97
N SER A 382 12.09 27.86 -10.02
CA SER A 382 13.04 28.56 -10.89
C SER A 382 12.97 28.06 -12.35
N LEU A 383 13.95 28.48 -13.17
CA LEU A 383 14.14 28.00 -14.54
C LEU A 383 14.91 26.67 -14.63
N ASP A 384 15.25 26.07 -13.49
CA ASP A 384 15.89 24.76 -13.43
C ASP A 384 15.01 23.71 -14.13
N TRP A 385 15.55 23.10 -15.19
CA TRP A 385 14.83 22.16 -16.06
C TRP A 385 14.44 20.85 -15.36
N TRP A 386 15.09 20.55 -14.24
CA TRP A 386 14.95 19.34 -13.43
C TRP A 386 14.02 19.51 -12.22
N LYS A 387 13.34 20.66 -12.11
CA LYS A 387 12.28 20.83 -11.10
C LYS A 387 11.16 19.79 -11.25
N LEU A 388 10.47 19.48 -10.16
CA LEU A 388 9.43 18.45 -10.14
C LEU A 388 8.22 18.83 -11.02
N VAL A 389 7.70 20.04 -10.85
CA VAL A 389 6.47 20.49 -11.52
C VAL A 389 6.70 21.76 -12.33
N ARG A 390 5.99 21.84 -13.45
CA ARG A 390 5.82 23.08 -14.23
C ARG A 390 4.47 23.69 -13.86
N GLU A 391 4.47 24.95 -13.43
CA GLU A 391 3.28 25.62 -12.88
C GLU A 391 2.11 25.57 -13.86
N GLU A 392 2.37 25.67 -15.16
CA GLU A 392 1.36 25.64 -16.18
C GLU A 392 0.57 24.31 -16.26
N LEU A 393 1.12 23.22 -15.73
CA LEU A 393 0.51 21.88 -15.73
C LEU A 393 -0.23 21.55 -14.42
N ILE A 394 -0.15 22.40 -13.39
CA ILE A 394 -0.72 22.12 -12.07
C ILE A 394 -2.24 22.16 -12.10
N ASP A 395 -2.86 23.17 -12.73
CA ASP A 395 -4.30 23.40 -12.65
C ASP A 395 -4.99 23.64 -14.02
N PRO A 396 -4.93 22.66 -14.96
CA PRO A 396 -5.59 22.80 -16.26
C PRO A 396 -7.13 22.93 -16.15
N ALA A 397 -7.78 22.22 -15.24
CA ALA A 397 -9.23 22.35 -14.99
C ALA A 397 -9.56 23.74 -14.45
N GLY A 398 -8.71 24.23 -13.55
CA GLY A 398 -8.78 25.56 -12.99
C GLY A 398 -8.82 26.65 -14.05
N LYS A 399 -7.94 26.52 -15.06
CA LYS A 399 -7.82 27.44 -16.20
C LYS A 399 -9.03 27.37 -17.13
N GLU A 400 -9.49 26.17 -17.48
CA GLU A 400 -10.66 26.01 -18.35
C GLU A 400 -11.92 26.63 -17.73
N ASP A 401 -12.13 26.42 -16.43
CA ASP A 401 -13.25 27.01 -15.71
C ASP A 401 -13.15 28.55 -15.67
N ALA A 402 -11.97 29.10 -15.42
CA ALA A 402 -11.75 30.55 -15.43
C ALA A 402 -12.04 31.17 -16.80
N GLU A 403 -11.60 30.52 -17.88
CA GLU A 403 -11.92 30.92 -19.25
C GLU A 403 -13.43 30.82 -19.55
N ARG A 404 -14.10 29.77 -19.05
CA ARG A 404 -15.55 29.60 -19.18
C ARG A 404 -16.31 30.70 -18.44
N ALA A 405 -15.95 30.98 -17.19
CA ALA A 405 -16.60 32.02 -16.39
C ALA A 405 -16.43 33.42 -16.99
N ARG A 406 -15.24 33.73 -17.53
CA ARG A 406 -15.01 34.97 -18.30
C ARG A 406 -15.93 35.09 -19.51
N ARG A 407 -16.10 34.00 -20.28
CA ARG A 407 -17.03 33.96 -21.43
C ARG A 407 -18.49 34.12 -21.01
N GLU A 408 -18.86 33.58 -19.85
CA GLU A 408 -20.24 33.61 -19.33
C GLU A 408 -20.54 34.83 -18.43
N ALA A 409 -19.59 35.75 -18.25
CA ALA A 409 -19.68 36.89 -17.32
C ALA A 409 -20.06 36.47 -15.88
N ARG A 410 -19.59 35.31 -15.44
CA ARG A 410 -19.81 34.76 -14.09
C ARG A 410 -18.58 34.99 -13.21
N VAL A 411 -18.81 35.21 -11.91
CA VAL A 411 -17.75 35.25 -10.91
C VAL A 411 -17.52 33.83 -10.39
N LEU A 412 -16.31 33.31 -10.57
CA LEU A 412 -15.86 32.08 -9.92
C LEU A 412 -15.39 32.42 -8.51
N ILE A 413 -16.04 31.84 -7.51
CA ILE A 413 -15.55 31.89 -6.13
C ILE A 413 -14.77 30.59 -5.91
N ARG A 414 -13.48 30.70 -5.60
CA ARG A 414 -12.63 29.59 -5.19
C ARG A 414 -11.98 29.93 -3.86
N GLU A 415 -11.84 28.93 -3.00
CA GLU A 415 -10.89 29.05 -1.90
C GLU A 415 -9.49 29.28 -2.47
N ASP A 416 -8.71 30.13 -1.80
CA ASP A 416 -7.36 30.51 -2.26
C ASP A 416 -7.30 31.11 -3.68
N GLN A 417 -8.35 31.82 -4.12
CA GLN A 417 -8.40 32.45 -5.45
C GLN A 417 -7.24 33.41 -5.74
N ASP A 418 -6.67 34.00 -4.68
CA ASP A 418 -5.59 34.99 -4.78
C ASP A 418 -4.21 34.34 -4.91
N LEU A 419 -4.11 33.01 -4.73
CA LEU A 419 -2.86 32.27 -4.85
C LEU A 419 -2.60 31.83 -6.29
N SER A 420 -1.34 31.77 -6.67
CA SER A 420 -0.91 31.11 -7.90
C SER A 420 -1.14 29.60 -7.84
N ASP A 421 -1.15 28.93 -8.99
CA ASP A 421 -1.26 27.46 -9.05
C ASP A 421 -0.08 26.81 -8.27
N PHE A 422 1.12 27.39 -8.38
CA PHE A 422 2.29 26.93 -7.65
C PHE A 422 2.18 27.16 -6.14
N GLU A 423 1.64 28.28 -5.67
CA GLU A 423 1.44 28.54 -4.24
C GLU A 423 0.43 27.54 -3.62
N ARG A 424 -0.64 27.19 -4.35
CA ARG A 424 -1.57 26.13 -3.93
C ARG A 424 -0.92 24.74 -3.90
N PHE A 425 0.00 24.46 -4.82
CA PHE A 425 0.82 23.25 -4.80
C PHE A 425 1.80 23.25 -3.62
N ALA A 426 2.44 24.39 -3.34
CA ALA A 426 3.40 24.54 -2.25
C ALA A 426 2.76 24.26 -0.89
N LYS A 427 1.55 24.80 -0.63
CA LYS A 427 0.77 24.48 0.57
C LYS A 427 0.53 22.97 0.74
N LYS A 428 0.22 22.24 -0.34
CA LYS A 428 0.05 20.78 -0.29
C LYS A 428 1.37 20.08 0.02
N MET A 429 2.45 20.52 -0.60
CA MET A 429 3.80 19.99 -0.38
C MET A 429 4.31 20.25 1.06
N ASP A 430 3.90 21.34 1.70
CA ASP A 430 4.17 21.57 3.13
C ASP A 430 3.47 20.50 3.98
N GLY A 431 2.22 20.15 3.66
CA GLY A 431 1.51 19.04 4.29
C GLY A 431 2.22 17.69 4.10
N VAL A 432 2.74 17.43 2.91
CA VAL A 432 3.55 16.25 2.58
C VAL A 432 4.81 16.20 3.45
N ARG A 433 5.54 17.31 3.53
CA ARG A 433 6.74 17.45 4.38
C ARG A 433 6.41 17.19 5.85
N MET A 434 5.29 17.73 6.35
CA MET A 434 4.84 17.49 7.72
C MET A 434 4.56 16.01 7.99
N LEU A 435 3.91 15.29 7.05
CA LEU A 435 3.75 13.84 7.21
C LEU A 435 5.10 13.13 7.26
N HIS A 436 5.98 13.40 6.29
CA HIS A 436 7.29 12.73 6.23
C HIS A 436 8.07 12.92 7.54
N GLN A 437 8.07 14.13 8.11
CA GLN A 437 8.67 14.43 9.41
C GLN A 437 7.95 13.72 10.58
N GLN A 438 6.61 13.63 10.52
CA GLN A 438 5.82 12.96 11.56
C GLN A 438 6.15 11.47 11.66
N ILE A 439 6.46 10.81 10.55
CA ILE A 439 6.71 9.36 10.50
C ILE A 439 8.20 8.99 10.39
N GLU A 440 9.09 9.95 10.18
CA GLU A 440 10.55 9.76 10.07
C GLU A 440 11.09 8.86 11.19
N ASP A 441 11.63 7.69 10.83
CA ASP A 441 12.16 6.67 11.75
C ASP A 441 11.19 6.17 12.83
N ARG A 442 9.90 6.50 12.71
CA ARG A 442 8.85 6.08 13.64
C ARG A 442 8.08 4.88 13.09
N TYR A 443 8.16 3.79 13.83
CA TYR A 443 7.49 2.53 13.58
C TYR A 443 6.86 2.04 14.88
N HIS A 444 5.83 1.21 14.78
CA HIS A 444 5.29 0.55 15.95
C HIS A 444 6.34 -0.39 16.55
N SER A 445 6.39 -0.51 17.88
CA SER A 445 7.44 -1.28 18.57
C SER A 445 7.41 -2.78 18.22
N ASN A 446 6.20 -3.30 17.96
CA ASN A 446 5.96 -4.65 17.50
C ASN A 446 5.69 -4.68 15.98
N THR A 447 6.73 -4.42 15.18
CA THR A 447 6.61 -4.38 13.71
C THR A 447 7.44 -5.46 13.04
N TYR A 448 6.85 -6.08 12.02
CA TYR A 448 7.49 -6.96 11.06
C TYR A 448 7.31 -6.37 9.67
N ALA A 449 8.25 -6.64 8.76
CA ALA A 449 8.15 -6.13 7.40
C ALA A 449 8.70 -7.10 6.36
N TYR A 450 8.31 -6.94 5.10
CA TYR A 450 8.97 -7.59 3.97
C TYR A 450 9.00 -6.67 2.76
N TYR A 451 10.01 -6.85 1.91
CA TYR A 451 10.18 -6.07 0.68
C TYR A 451 10.92 -6.89 -0.38
N ALA A 452 10.79 -6.48 -1.65
CA ALA A 452 11.59 -7.06 -2.71
C ALA A 452 12.87 -6.26 -2.94
N ALA A 453 13.94 -6.99 -3.22
CA ALA A 453 15.20 -6.47 -3.72
C ALA A 453 15.66 -7.34 -4.90
N ASP A 454 14.73 -7.61 -5.83
CA ASP A 454 14.95 -8.50 -6.96
C ASP A 454 15.50 -7.69 -8.16
N PRO A 455 16.72 -7.99 -8.66
CA PRO A 455 17.27 -7.36 -9.85
C PRO A 455 16.44 -7.64 -11.12
N GLN A 456 15.63 -8.70 -11.14
CA GLN A 456 14.73 -9.03 -12.25
C GLN A 456 13.43 -8.22 -12.22
N ARG A 457 13.22 -7.43 -11.16
CA ARG A 457 12.10 -6.49 -10.98
C ARG A 457 12.64 -5.07 -10.79
N PRO A 458 13.31 -4.51 -11.82
CA PRO A 458 14.01 -3.26 -11.66
C PRO A 458 13.05 -2.11 -11.33
N ALA A 459 13.45 -1.27 -10.39
CA ALA A 459 12.76 -0.06 -9.99
C ALA A 459 13.66 1.16 -10.20
N TRP A 460 13.06 2.34 -10.26
CA TRP A 460 13.80 3.60 -10.23
C TRP A 460 14.34 3.84 -8.82
N ASN A 461 15.50 3.26 -8.54
CA ASN A 461 16.27 3.60 -7.36
C ASN A 461 16.95 4.97 -7.49
N GLU A 462 17.11 5.44 -8.73
CA GLU A 462 17.51 6.79 -9.09
C GLU A 462 16.76 7.28 -10.34
N ILE A 463 16.82 8.58 -10.60
CA ILE A 463 16.44 9.22 -11.85
C ILE A 463 17.70 9.70 -12.54
N ASN A 464 17.91 9.25 -13.77
CA ASN A 464 19.02 9.65 -14.61
C ASN A 464 18.51 10.23 -15.93
N TRP A 465 18.81 11.51 -16.19
CA TRP A 465 18.66 12.13 -17.50
C TRP A 465 19.97 11.98 -18.27
N LYS A 466 19.98 11.17 -19.33
CA LYS A 466 21.22 10.85 -20.06
C LYS A 466 21.31 11.56 -21.40
N CYS A 467 22.49 12.11 -21.68
CA CYS A 467 22.91 12.59 -22.99
C CYS A 467 24.12 11.77 -23.49
N GLY A 468 24.00 11.15 -24.66
CA GLY A 468 25.09 10.39 -25.28
C GLY A 468 26.17 11.28 -25.92
N PRO A 469 25.81 12.30 -26.71
CA PRO A 469 26.77 13.21 -27.32
C PRO A 469 27.60 14.03 -26.32
N LEU A 470 28.75 14.51 -26.78
CA LEU A 470 29.60 15.46 -26.04
C LEU A 470 28.87 16.80 -25.88
N VAL A 471 28.80 17.30 -24.64
CA VAL A 471 28.23 18.61 -24.30
C VAL A 471 29.33 19.56 -23.79
N PRO A 472 29.16 20.89 -23.96
CA PRO A 472 30.22 21.86 -23.67
C PRO A 472 30.31 22.26 -22.18
N GLY A 473 29.44 21.76 -21.30
CA GLY A 473 29.44 22.15 -19.91
C GLY A 473 28.48 21.36 -19.02
N ASP A 474 28.34 21.82 -17.78
CA ASP A 474 27.53 21.18 -16.75
C ASP A 474 26.03 21.24 -17.07
N ALA A 475 25.38 20.07 -17.15
CA ALA A 475 23.95 19.96 -17.44
C ALA A 475 23.07 20.68 -16.41
N ALA A 476 23.51 20.83 -15.16
CA ALA A 476 22.76 21.57 -14.14
C ALA A 476 22.61 23.07 -14.47
N LYS A 477 23.50 23.62 -15.32
CA LYS A 477 23.51 25.03 -15.74
C LYS A 477 22.85 25.25 -17.10
N ALA A 478 22.42 24.18 -17.77
CA ALA A 478 21.77 24.27 -19.06
C ALA A 478 20.36 24.86 -18.95
N ARG A 479 19.89 25.46 -20.03
CA ARG A 479 18.51 25.99 -20.12
C ARG A 479 17.63 24.99 -20.88
N MET A 480 16.42 24.74 -20.39
CA MET A 480 15.43 23.98 -21.15
C MET A 480 14.94 24.78 -22.35
N GLU A 481 15.04 24.18 -23.54
CA GLU A 481 14.42 24.70 -24.77
C GLU A 481 13.05 24.07 -24.97
N THR A 482 12.98 22.75 -24.93
CA THR A 482 11.75 21.98 -25.10
C THR A 482 11.70 20.80 -24.13
N ASP A 483 10.47 20.41 -23.77
CA ASP A 483 10.15 19.23 -22.96
C ASP A 483 8.97 18.53 -23.63
N ASP A 484 9.17 17.29 -24.07
CA ASP A 484 8.16 16.51 -24.76
C ASP A 484 7.08 15.94 -23.83
N LEU A 485 7.23 16.13 -22.51
CA LEU A 485 6.39 15.63 -21.43
C LEU A 485 6.37 14.09 -21.30
N ASN A 486 7.23 13.39 -22.02
CA ASN A 486 7.32 11.92 -22.08
C ASN A 486 8.73 11.41 -21.76
N GLY A 487 9.60 12.27 -21.22
CA GLY A 487 10.93 11.88 -20.77
C GLY A 487 12.06 12.25 -21.74
N MET A 488 11.84 13.19 -22.67
CA MET A 488 12.89 13.78 -23.49
C MET A 488 12.90 15.30 -23.37
N LEU A 489 14.09 15.85 -23.12
CA LEU A 489 14.34 17.29 -23.01
C LEU A 489 15.36 17.73 -24.06
N GLU A 490 15.17 18.92 -24.63
CA GLU A 490 16.24 19.64 -25.31
C GLU A 490 16.83 20.68 -24.35
N LEU A 491 18.12 20.54 -24.07
CA LEU A 491 18.85 21.46 -23.21
C LEU A 491 19.84 22.28 -24.04
N ARG A 492 19.81 23.60 -23.88
CA ARG A 492 20.75 24.55 -24.46
C ARG A 492 21.90 24.86 -23.51
N PHE A 493 23.11 24.77 -24.03
CA PHE A 493 24.36 25.18 -23.41
C PHE A 493 24.95 26.37 -24.19
N GLY A 494 25.03 27.54 -23.57
CA GLY A 494 25.47 28.76 -24.26
C GLY A 494 24.55 29.14 -25.43
N GLU A 495 25.08 29.80 -26.46
CA GLU A 495 24.25 30.31 -27.57
C GLU A 495 23.91 29.25 -28.63
N HIS A 496 24.80 28.29 -28.89
CA HIS A 496 24.75 27.46 -30.11
C HIS A 496 24.63 25.95 -29.88
N HIS A 497 24.74 25.45 -28.65
CA HIS A 497 24.76 24.01 -28.39
C HIS A 497 23.43 23.55 -27.79
N VAL A 498 22.68 22.74 -28.53
CA VAL A 498 21.43 22.13 -28.06
C VAL A 498 21.57 20.62 -28.12
N HIS A 499 21.24 19.94 -27.03
CA HIS A 499 21.41 18.50 -26.89
C HIS A 499 20.20 17.84 -26.25
N TYR A 500 19.91 16.62 -26.68
CA TYR A 500 18.83 15.80 -26.13
C TYR A 500 19.27 15.07 -24.86
N PHE A 501 18.46 15.19 -23.82
CA PHE A 501 18.57 14.40 -22.59
C PHE A 501 17.32 13.52 -22.46
N THR A 502 17.53 12.22 -22.27
CA THR A 502 16.44 11.24 -22.15
C THR A 502 16.43 10.62 -20.76
N LEU A 503 15.26 10.55 -20.16
CA LEU A 503 15.05 9.89 -18.87
C LEU A 503 15.26 8.38 -19.04
N GLN A 504 16.16 7.81 -18.24
CA GLN A 504 16.50 6.40 -18.32
C GLN A 504 15.53 5.53 -17.49
N ASN A 505 15.41 4.27 -17.89
CA ASN A 505 14.68 3.26 -17.12
C ASN A 505 15.35 3.02 -15.75
N GLY A 506 14.55 2.58 -14.78
CA GLY A 506 15.05 2.15 -13.48
C GLY A 506 15.91 0.90 -13.63
N THR A 507 17.01 0.85 -12.90
CA THR A 507 17.98 -0.27 -12.95
C THR A 507 18.24 -0.90 -11.59
N GLY A 508 17.77 -0.29 -10.50
CA GLY A 508 17.98 -0.79 -9.15
C GLY A 508 17.09 -1.99 -8.85
N PRO A 509 17.53 -2.92 -8.00
CA PRO A 509 16.68 -4.01 -7.54
C PRO A 509 15.46 -3.49 -6.78
N GLY A 510 14.32 -4.16 -6.90
CA GLY A 510 13.08 -3.74 -6.26
C GLY A 510 11.93 -4.69 -6.54
N ASP A 511 10.71 -4.16 -6.60
CA ASP A 511 9.49 -4.86 -7.01
C ASP A 511 8.84 -4.25 -8.28
N GLY A 512 9.60 -3.45 -9.04
CA GLY A 512 9.11 -2.68 -10.18
C GLY A 512 8.50 -1.31 -9.84
N THR A 513 8.25 -1.00 -8.58
CA THR A 513 7.81 0.35 -8.15
C THR A 513 8.69 0.90 -7.02
N VAL A 514 8.87 0.12 -5.96
CA VAL A 514 9.65 0.49 -4.79
C VAL A 514 11.06 -0.09 -4.93
N PRO A 515 12.10 0.76 -4.93
CA PRO A 515 13.47 0.30 -4.95
C PRO A 515 13.88 -0.27 -3.58
N ALA A 516 14.84 -1.19 -3.59
CA ALA A 516 15.34 -1.89 -2.40
C ALA A 516 15.81 -0.92 -1.30
N GLU A 517 16.33 0.25 -1.67
CA GLU A 517 16.73 1.31 -0.73
C GLU A 517 15.58 1.76 0.16
N SER A 518 14.40 1.98 -0.43
CA SER A 518 13.21 2.40 0.32
C SER A 518 12.57 1.23 1.07
N GLY A 519 12.48 0.07 0.42
CA GLY A 519 11.92 -1.13 1.04
C GLY A 519 12.72 -1.63 2.24
N GLY A 520 14.05 -1.48 2.21
CA GLY A 520 14.95 -1.90 3.28
C GLY A 520 15.14 -0.87 4.39
N ALA A 521 14.71 0.38 4.20
CA ALA A 521 14.85 1.46 5.19
C ALA A 521 14.27 1.15 6.58
N PRO A 522 13.18 0.35 6.75
CA PRO A 522 12.68 -0.01 8.08
C PRO A 522 13.61 -0.89 8.91
N THR A 523 14.65 -1.51 8.32
CA THR A 523 15.50 -2.52 8.98
C THR A 523 15.93 -2.16 10.41
N PRO A 524 16.48 -0.97 10.72
CA PRO A 524 16.87 -0.65 12.10
C PRO A 524 15.71 -0.48 13.09
N HIS A 525 14.48 -0.28 12.62
CA HIS A 525 13.33 0.11 13.44
C HIS A 525 12.30 -1.00 13.71
N VAL A 526 12.41 -2.15 13.04
CA VAL A 526 11.43 -3.25 13.13
C VAL A 526 12.02 -4.49 13.80
N ILE A 527 11.20 -5.39 14.35
CA ILE A 527 11.68 -6.61 15.02
C ILE A 527 12.35 -7.57 14.03
N GLN A 528 11.75 -7.73 12.85
CA GLN A 528 12.28 -8.55 11.76
C GLN A 528 11.86 -7.94 10.42
N ILE A 529 12.72 -8.08 9.42
CA ILE A 529 12.40 -7.73 8.04
C ILE A 529 12.91 -8.80 7.09
N PHE A 530 12.09 -9.11 6.08
CA PHE A 530 12.37 -10.13 5.09
C PHE A 530 12.69 -9.49 3.73
N LYS A 531 13.92 -9.69 3.24
CA LYS A 531 14.41 -9.21 1.95
C LYS A 531 14.28 -10.32 0.91
N HIS A 532 13.34 -10.16 -0.02
CA HIS A 532 13.13 -11.13 -1.10
C HIS A 532 13.89 -10.71 -2.35
N GLU A 533 14.99 -11.42 -2.63
CA GLU A 533 15.94 -11.12 -3.72
C GLU A 533 15.64 -11.85 -5.05
N GLY A 534 14.45 -12.42 -5.19
CA GLY A 534 14.02 -13.14 -6.39
C GLY A 534 14.57 -14.56 -6.55
N LYS A 535 14.24 -15.18 -7.69
CA LYS A 535 14.45 -16.62 -7.95
C LYS A 535 15.91 -17.05 -7.88
N LEU A 536 16.84 -16.16 -8.25
CA LEU A 536 18.28 -16.42 -8.19
C LEU A 536 18.81 -16.66 -6.76
N LYS A 537 18.05 -16.21 -5.76
CA LYS A 537 18.32 -16.42 -4.34
C LYS A 537 17.32 -17.38 -3.69
N SER A 538 16.61 -18.17 -4.51
CA SER A 538 15.55 -19.09 -4.07
C SER A 538 14.38 -18.41 -3.36
N HIS A 539 14.18 -17.12 -3.60
CA HIS A 539 12.99 -16.37 -3.19
C HIS A 539 11.94 -16.32 -4.30
N ASP A 540 10.69 -16.03 -3.94
CA ASP A 540 9.68 -15.66 -4.94
C ASP A 540 10.07 -14.35 -5.63
N SER A 541 9.74 -14.23 -6.91
CA SER A 541 9.84 -12.98 -7.68
C SER A 541 8.44 -12.50 -8.00
N TYR A 542 8.10 -11.30 -7.54
CA TYR A 542 6.77 -10.71 -7.66
C TYR A 542 6.89 -9.23 -8.00
N ASP A 543 5.91 -8.71 -8.72
CA ASP A 543 5.74 -7.27 -8.88
C ASP A 543 5.05 -6.67 -7.65
N HIS A 544 5.16 -5.35 -7.51
CA HIS A 544 4.60 -4.59 -6.40
C HIS A 544 3.10 -4.84 -6.20
N GLN A 545 2.30 -4.78 -7.27
CA GLN A 545 0.83 -4.80 -7.20
C GLN A 545 0.31 -6.14 -6.67
N PHE A 546 0.91 -7.24 -7.12
CA PHE A 546 0.49 -8.60 -6.77
C PHE A 546 1.39 -9.26 -5.71
N SER A 547 2.16 -8.46 -4.95
CA SER A 547 3.10 -8.96 -3.95
C SER A 547 2.41 -9.85 -2.90
N CYS A 548 1.17 -9.54 -2.50
CA CYS A 548 0.36 -10.32 -1.56
C CYS A 548 -0.05 -11.71 -2.05
N ASN A 549 0.08 -11.98 -3.36
CA ASN A 549 -0.24 -13.28 -3.96
C ASN A 549 0.96 -14.25 -3.97
N ALA A 550 2.16 -13.76 -3.66
CA ALA A 550 3.35 -14.61 -3.58
C ALA A 550 3.29 -15.50 -2.32
N LYS A 551 3.66 -16.77 -2.45
CA LYS A 551 3.60 -17.71 -1.32
C LYS A 551 4.59 -17.33 -0.22
N LEU A 552 5.73 -16.77 -0.59
CA LEU A 552 6.74 -16.32 0.36
C LEU A 552 6.24 -15.13 1.20
N THR A 553 5.57 -14.15 0.58
CA THR A 553 5.03 -12.99 1.29
C THR A 553 3.88 -13.40 2.23
N GLN A 554 3.05 -14.34 1.79
CA GLN A 554 2.00 -14.95 2.61
C GLN A 554 2.58 -15.70 3.83
N ALA A 555 3.63 -16.51 3.62
CA ALA A 555 4.31 -17.23 4.68
C ALA A 555 4.87 -16.30 5.76
N VAL A 556 5.63 -15.26 5.36
CA VAL A 556 6.20 -14.31 6.32
C VAL A 556 5.13 -13.43 6.98
N THR A 557 4.01 -13.17 6.31
CA THR A 557 2.87 -12.45 6.90
C THR A 557 2.24 -13.26 8.03
N LEU A 558 1.88 -14.52 7.78
CA LEU A 558 1.34 -15.42 8.80
C LEU A 558 2.32 -15.64 9.96
N TYR A 559 3.60 -15.88 9.64
CA TYR A 559 4.66 -15.98 10.64
C TYR A 559 4.70 -14.74 11.55
N SER A 560 4.65 -13.55 10.95
CA SER A 560 4.74 -12.28 11.67
C SER A 560 3.54 -12.07 12.59
N ILE A 561 2.32 -12.42 12.13
CA ILE A 561 1.11 -12.35 12.96
C ILE A 561 1.26 -13.21 14.21
N ILE A 562 1.71 -14.47 14.08
CA ILE A 562 1.91 -15.35 15.24
C ILE A 562 2.97 -14.81 16.20
N ARG A 563 4.08 -14.25 15.67
CA ARG A 563 5.09 -13.63 16.53
C ARG A 563 4.58 -12.38 17.24
N ILE A 564 3.72 -11.59 16.61
CA ILE A 564 3.06 -10.43 17.22
C ILE A 564 2.18 -10.89 18.39
N VAL A 565 1.37 -11.93 18.20
CA VAL A 565 0.49 -12.48 19.23
C VAL A 565 1.29 -13.03 20.41
N ASN A 566 2.27 -13.89 20.15
CA ASN A 566 3.00 -14.59 21.21
C ASN A 566 3.96 -13.69 22.01
N SER A 567 4.33 -12.54 21.46
CA SER A 567 5.11 -11.54 22.20
C SER A 567 4.27 -10.65 23.11
N SER A 568 2.93 -10.76 23.05
CA SER A 568 2.02 -9.96 23.86
C SER A 568 1.78 -10.57 25.23
N ALA A 569 2.35 -9.94 26.26
CA ALA A 569 2.09 -10.31 27.65
C ALA A 569 0.59 -10.25 28.02
N ASN A 570 -0.18 -9.37 27.38
CA ASN A 570 -1.61 -9.16 27.65
C ASN A 570 -2.51 -10.31 27.14
N LEU A 571 -2.02 -11.08 26.16
CA LEU A 571 -2.73 -12.25 25.61
C LEU A 571 -2.32 -13.55 26.31
N ASN A 572 -1.12 -13.59 26.90
CA ASN A 572 -0.56 -14.78 27.55
C ASN A 572 -0.93 -14.91 29.05
N THR A 573 -1.67 -13.96 29.64
CA THR A 573 -2.20 -14.08 31.01
C THR A 573 -3.55 -14.83 31.03
N PRO A 574 -3.70 -15.90 31.83
CA PRO A 574 -4.97 -16.62 31.96
C PRO A 574 -6.10 -15.70 32.44
N PRO A 575 -7.37 -15.94 32.06
CA PRO A 575 -8.52 -15.10 32.43
C PRO A 575 -8.76 -14.94 33.95
N GLY A 576 -8.03 -15.66 34.81
CA GLY A 576 -8.25 -15.69 36.27
C GLY A 576 -7.40 -14.74 37.12
N GLU A 577 -6.40 -14.04 36.56
CA GLU A 577 -5.49 -13.19 37.37
C GLU A 577 -5.77 -11.69 37.30
N LYS A 578 -6.79 -11.24 36.56
CA LYS A 578 -7.20 -9.81 36.50
C LYS A 578 -8.13 -9.38 37.64
N CYS A 579 -7.93 -9.92 38.84
CA CYS A 579 -8.58 -9.45 40.07
C CYS A 579 -7.59 -9.37 41.23
N THR A 580 -6.83 -8.27 41.27
CA THR A 580 -6.42 -7.58 42.50
C THR A 580 -6.26 -6.10 42.23
#